data_AF-A0A6L7A7K0-F1
#
_entry.id   AF-A0A6L7A7K0-F1
#
_cell.length_a   1.000
_cell.length_b   1.000
_cell.length_c   1.000
_cell.angle_alpha   90.00
_cell.angle_beta   90.00
_cell.angle_gamma   90.00
#
_symmetry.space_group_name_H-M   'P 1'
#
loop_
_entity.id
_entity.type
_entity.pdbx_description
1 polymer ?
#
loop_
_entity_poly.entity_id
_entity_poly.type
_entity_poly.pdbx_seq_one_letter_code
_entity_poly.pdbx_strand_id
1 'polypeptide(L)' 'LIALSNAAQKAMFAKGLEIHLRQREMKKAVEALNDADAVMAYAVGWE' A
#
# COMPACT_ATOMS: atom_id res chain seq x y z
N LEU A 1 -15.15 -10.93 -25.49
CA LEU A 1 -15.23 -9.63 -24.79
C LEU A 1 -15.47 -9.79 -23.28
N ILE A 2 -16.47 -10.56 -22.84
CA ILE A 2 -16.79 -10.78 -21.41
C ILE A 2 -15.59 -11.34 -20.60
N ALA A 3 -14.88 -12.33 -21.15
CA ALA A 3 -13.75 -12.96 -20.45
C ALA A 3 -12.59 -11.98 -20.15
N LEU A 4 -12.25 -11.11 -21.11
CA LEU A 4 -11.20 -10.10 -20.93
C LEU A 4 -11.60 -9.04 -19.89
N SER A 5 -12.85 -8.57 -19.93
CA SER A 5 -13.37 -7.62 -18.94
C SER A 5 -13.30 -8.18 -17.52
N ASN A 6 -13.70 -9.44 -17.34
CA ASN A 6 -13.67 -10.10 -16.04
C ASN A 6 -12.22 -10.27 -15.53
N ALA A 7 -11.28 -10.61 -16.42
CA ALA A 7 -9.86 -10.70 -16.06
C ALA A 7 -9.30 -9.33 -15.64
N ALA A 8 -9.64 -8.26 -16.35
CA ALA A 8 -9.23 -6.90 -16.01
C ALA A 8 -9.79 -6.45 -14.65
N GLN A 9 -11.07 -6.69 -14.36
CA GLN A 9 -11.67 -6.36 -13.07
C GLN A 9 -11.00 -7.12 -11.91
N LYS A 10 -10.70 -8.42 -12.09
CA LYS A 10 -9.98 -9.19 -11.07
C LYS A 10 -8.58 -8.65 -10.83
N ALA A 11 -7.86 -8.29 -11.89
CA ALA A 11 -6.52 -7.70 -11.77
C ALA A 11 -6.54 -6.35 -11.06
N MET A 12 -7.51 -5.49 -11.39
CA MET A 12 -7.70 -4.20 -10.72
C MET A 12 -8.05 -4.38 -9.24
N PHE A 13 -8.94 -5.31 -8.91
CA PHE A 13 -9.28 -5.62 -7.52
C PHE A 13 -8.07 -6.10 -6.73
N ALA A 14 -7.31 -7.06 -7.28
CA ALA A 14 -6.12 -7.59 -6.63
C ALA A 14 -5.08 -6.48 -6.38
N LYS A 15 -4.82 -5.61 -7.36
CA LYS A 15 -3.90 -4.48 -7.19
C LYS A 15 -4.43 -3.44 -6.21
N GLY A 16 -5.72 -3.15 -6.22
CA GLY A 16 -6.35 -2.28 -5.23
C GLY A 16 -6.17 -2.80 -3.81
N LEU A 17 -6.34 -4.11 -3.59
CA LEU A 17 -6.13 -4.74 -2.30
C LEU A 17 -4.66 -4.68 -1.85
N GLU A 18 -3.71 -4.96 -2.75
CA GLU A 18 -2.27 -4.84 -2.49
C GLU A 18 -1.90 -3.41 -2.03
N ILE A 19 -2.40 -2.40 -2.74
CA ILE A 19 -2.22 -0.99 -2.38
C ILE A 19 -2.82 -0.70 -1.00
N HIS A 20 -4.05 -1.14 -0.73
CA HIS A 20 -4.71 -0.93 0.56
C HIS A 20 -3.95 -1.57 1.73
N LEU A 21 -3.47 -2.80 1.56
CA LEU A 21 -2.68 -3.47 2.58
C LEU A 21 -1.39 -2.70 2.85
N ARG A 22 -0.70 -2.26 1.80
CA ARG A 22 0.54 -1.47 1.93
C ARG A 22 0.29 -0.14 2.64
N GLN A 23 -0.75 0.59 2.25
CA GLN A 23 -1.15 1.83 2.91
C GLN A 23 -1.44 1.61 4.40
N ARG A 24 -2.07 0.49 4.76
CA ARG A 24 -2.32 0.13 6.14
C ARG A 24 -1.02 -0.11 6.92
N GLU A 25 -0.06 -0.84 6.36
CA GLU A 25 1.21 -1.08 7.03
C GLU A 25 2.05 0.21 7.16
N MET A 26 2.07 1.07 6.13
CA MET A 26 2.68 2.39 6.20
C MET A 26 2.04 3.26 7.29
N LYS A 27 0.70 3.22 7.42
CA LYS A 27 -0.01 3.95 8.48
C LYS A 27 0.44 3.50 9.87
N LYS A 28 0.51 2.19 10.11
CA LYS A 28 1.01 1.65 11.39
C LYS A 28 2.46 2.05 11.66
N ALA A 29 3.31 2.01 10.63
CA ALA A 29 4.72 2.39 10.76
C ALA A 29 4.85 3.85 11.18
N VAL A 30 4.07 4.75 10.55
CA VAL A 30 4.03 6.17 10.90
C VAL A 30 3.45 6.39 12.31
N GLU A 31 2.38 5.68 12.68
CA GLU A 31 1.80 5.73 14.03
C GLU A 31 2.77 5.28 15.13
N ALA A 32 3.79 4.49 14.79
CA ALA A 32 4.81 4.02 15.73
C ALA A 32 6.01 4.96 15.88
N LEU A 33 6.09 6.06 15.10
CA LEU A 33 7.18 7.03 15.20
C LEU A 33 6.94 7.94 16.41
N ASN A 34 7.87 7.93 17.37
CA ASN A 34 7.67 8.59 18.67
C ASN A 34 8.66 9.73 18.96
N ASP A 35 9.61 9.99 18.06
CA ASP A 35 10.60 11.05 18.22
C ASP A 35 11.04 11.64 16.87
N ALA A 36 11.72 12.78 16.94
CA ALA A 36 12.11 13.54 15.76
C ALA A 36 13.13 12.78 14.88
N ASP A 37 14.05 12.03 15.48
CA ASP A 37 15.07 11.29 14.74
C ASP A 37 14.44 10.13 13.96
N ALA A 38 13.51 9.41 14.58
CA ALA A 38 12.73 8.33 13.95
C ALA A 38 11.88 8.86 12.78
N VAL A 39 11.28 10.04 12.92
CA VAL A 39 10.55 10.70 11.83
C VAL A 39 11.48 11.04 10.67
N MET A 40 12.64 11.63 10.95
CA MET A 40 13.60 12.02 9.92
C MET A 40 14.25 10.82 9.21
N ALA A 41 14.36 9.68 9.89
CA ALA A 41 14.92 8.46 9.34
C ALA A 41 13.91 7.61 8.53
N TYR A 42 12.61 7.90 8.62
CA TYR A 42 11.59 7.10 7.94
C TYR A 42 11.63 7.29 6.41
N ALA A 43 12.03 6.24 5.70
CA ALA A 43 12.08 6.26 4.24
C ALA A 43 10.68 6.05 3.62
N VAL A 44 10.19 7.06 2.90
CA VAL A 44 8.95 6.96 2.13
C VAL A 44 9.24 6.31 0.78
N GLY A 45 8.65 5.16 0.49
CA GLY A 45 8.83 4.54 -0.82
C GLY A 45 8.38 3.09 -0.92
N TRP A 46 8.54 2.56 -2.14
CA TRP A 46 8.39 1.15 -2.44
C TRP A 46 9.77 0.52 -2.64
N GLU A 47 10.11 -0.52 -1.86
CA GLU A 47 11.04 -1.56 -2.36
C GLU A 47 10.41 -2.28 -3.55
#